data_AF-A0A6P7D6H3-F1
#
_entry.id   AF-A0A6P7D6H3-F1
#
_cell.length_a   1.000
_cell.length_b   1.000
_cell.length_c   1.000
_cell.angle_alpha   90.00
_cell.angle_beta   90.00
_cell.angle_gamma   90.00
#
_symmetry.space_group_name_H-M   'P 1'
#
loop_
_entity.id
_entity.type
_entity.pdbx_description
1 polymer ?
#
loop_
_entity_poly.entity_id
_entity_poly.type
_entity_poly.pdbx_seq_one_letter_code
_entity_poly.pdbx_strand_id
1 'polypeptide(L)'
;MSLVFGQSEIYDQEPIKQKYFNKYLSCYRCLFETKELGCLLGSDTCLVPKGSSCMTLIIKNNSGFETMVSDCRSKEQMSDCSYTRASPVFGFWIFSRCCFQNFCNNPQKRILYVP
;
A
#
# COMPACT_ATOMS: atom_id res chain seq x y z
N MET A 1 -10.98 59.64 -15.14
CA MET A 1 -11.47 58.24 -15.16
C MET A 1 -10.82 57.54 -13.98
N SER A 2 -11.60 57.21 -12.97
CA SER A 2 -11.16 56.51 -11.74
C SER A 2 -11.61 55.06 -11.81
N LEU A 3 -10.85 54.17 -11.14
CA LEU A 3 -11.23 52.95 -10.39
C LEU A 3 -10.04 51.96 -10.45
N VAL A 4 -9.17 51.96 -9.43
CA VAL A 4 -9.21 51.18 -8.17
C VAL A 4 -8.50 49.83 -8.32
N PHE A 5 -7.45 49.68 -7.51
CA PHE A 5 -6.69 48.46 -7.27
C PHE A 5 -7.61 47.33 -6.77
N GLY A 6 -7.60 46.19 -7.47
CA GLY A 6 -8.23 44.94 -7.04
C GLY A 6 -7.17 43.97 -6.54
N GLN A 7 -6.99 43.92 -5.22
CA GLN A 7 -6.23 42.91 -4.51
C GLN A 7 -6.95 41.57 -4.64
N SER A 8 -6.29 40.54 -5.18
CA SER A 8 -6.78 39.15 -5.12
C SER A 8 -5.83 38.35 -4.25
N GLU A 9 -6.29 38.15 -3.02
CA GLU A 9 -5.70 37.27 -2.01
C GLU A 9 -5.64 35.84 -2.55
N ILE A 10 -4.44 35.33 -2.79
CA ILE A 10 -4.24 33.88 -2.95
C ILE A 10 -4.03 33.34 -1.54
N TYR A 11 -5.15 33.02 -0.90
CA TYR A 11 -5.22 32.33 0.38
C TYR A 11 -4.53 30.96 0.32
N ASP A 12 -3.71 30.70 1.34
CA ASP A 12 -3.03 29.46 1.68
C ASP A 12 -3.81 28.16 1.36
N GLN A 13 -3.45 27.46 0.27
CA GLN A 13 -3.95 26.10 -0.02
C GLN A 13 -3.11 24.97 0.61
N GLU A 14 -2.05 25.29 1.35
CA GLU A 14 -1.15 24.28 1.95
C GLU A 14 -1.63 23.57 3.25
N PRO A 15 -2.59 24.05 4.08
CA PRO A 15 -2.87 23.37 5.34
C PRO A 15 -3.85 22.18 5.23
N ILE A 16 -4.71 22.13 4.20
CA ILE A 16 -5.76 21.10 4.09
C ILE A 16 -5.20 19.76 3.62
N LYS A 17 -4.34 19.78 2.58
CA LYS A 17 -3.71 18.57 2.04
C LYS A 17 -2.90 17.85 3.13
N GLN A 18 -2.05 18.59 3.85
CA GLN A 18 -1.20 18.04 4.90
C GLN A 18 -2.01 17.42 6.05
N LYS A 19 -3.13 18.05 6.42
CA LYS A 19 -4.01 17.55 7.50
C LYS A 19 -4.78 16.29 7.09
N TYR A 20 -5.14 16.15 5.80
CA TYR A 20 -5.77 14.93 5.27
C TYR A 20 -4.78 13.76 5.21
N PHE A 21 -3.56 13.96 4.72
CA PHE A 21 -2.53 12.91 4.68
C PHE A 21 -2.15 12.41 6.08
N ASN A 22 -2.34 13.24 7.11
CA ASN A 22 -2.08 12.83 8.49
C ASN A 22 -3.19 11.97 9.12
N LYS A 23 -4.29 11.66 8.41
CA LYS A 23 -5.37 10.79 8.92
C LYS A 23 -5.35 9.39 8.33
N TYR A 24 -4.69 9.22 7.18
CA TYR A 24 -4.70 7.97 6.43
C TYR A 24 -3.28 7.40 6.31
N LEU A 25 -3.21 6.08 6.27
CA LEU A 25 -2.07 5.31 5.83
C LEU A 25 -2.25 5.06 4.33
N SER A 26 -1.24 5.43 3.54
CA SER A 26 -1.17 5.16 2.11
C SER A 26 -0.33 3.92 1.87
N CYS A 27 -0.85 2.94 1.12
CA CYS A 27 -0.12 1.73 0.79
C CYS A 27 -0.07 1.52 -0.72
N TYR A 28 0.99 0.85 -1.15
CA TYR A 28 1.10 0.39 -2.52
C TYR A 28 0.12 -0.76 -2.75
N ARG A 29 -0.66 -0.70 -3.82
CA ARG A 29 -1.62 -1.72 -4.22
C ARG A 29 -1.22 -2.34 -5.55
N CYS A 30 -1.11 -3.65 -5.58
CA CYS A 30 -0.92 -4.44 -6.79
C CYS A 30 -1.53 -5.82 -6.61
N LEU A 31 -2.44 -6.22 -7.49
CA LEU A 31 -3.14 -7.50 -7.39
C LEU A 31 -2.33 -8.68 -7.94
N PHE A 32 -1.36 -8.42 -8.82
CA PHE A 32 -0.52 -9.46 -9.39
C PHE A 32 0.89 -8.94 -9.69
N GLU A 33 1.80 -9.18 -8.76
CA GLU A 33 3.19 -8.78 -8.83
C GLU A 33 4.11 -9.99 -8.96
N THR A 34 5.10 -9.91 -9.83
CA THR A 34 6.20 -10.88 -9.96
C THR A 34 7.53 -10.19 -9.70
N LYS A 35 8.57 -10.94 -9.35
CA LYS A 35 9.90 -10.34 -9.11
C LYS A 35 10.51 -9.79 -10.39
N GLU A 36 10.22 -10.42 -11.52
CA GLU A 36 10.85 -10.16 -12.81
C GLU A 36 10.16 -9.02 -13.56
N LEU A 37 8.83 -9.00 -13.56
CA LEU A 37 8.04 -8.06 -14.36
C LEU A 37 7.37 -6.97 -13.52
N GLY A 38 7.48 -7.04 -12.19
CA GLY A 38 6.77 -6.13 -11.30
C GLY A 38 5.25 -6.33 -11.35
N CYS A 39 4.49 -5.24 -11.25
CA CYS A 39 3.03 -5.30 -11.22
C CYS A 39 2.44 -5.43 -12.62
N LEU A 40 1.88 -6.60 -12.93
CA LEU A 40 1.40 -6.94 -14.27
C LEU A 40 0.05 -6.32 -14.63
N LEU A 41 -0.79 -6.06 -13.63
CA LEU A 41 -2.15 -5.52 -13.81
C LEU A 41 -2.25 -4.01 -13.54
N GLY A 42 -1.10 -3.34 -13.47
CA GLY A 42 -1.01 -1.95 -13.02
C GLY A 42 -1.10 -1.82 -11.50
N SER A 43 -0.38 -0.83 -10.97
CA SER A 43 -0.37 -0.52 -9.55
C SER A 43 -1.22 0.71 -9.25
N ASP A 44 -1.69 0.80 -8.01
CA ASP A 44 -2.45 1.92 -7.48
C ASP A 44 -2.03 2.21 -6.03
N THR A 45 -2.64 3.21 -5.41
CA THR A 45 -2.53 3.51 -3.99
C THR A 45 -3.87 3.27 -3.30
N CYS A 46 -3.87 2.48 -2.23
CA CYS A 46 -5.02 2.41 -1.35
C CYS A 46 -4.79 3.26 -0.10
N LEU A 47 -5.87 3.83 0.42
CA LEU A 47 -5.90 4.67 1.62
C LEU A 47 -6.75 3.98 2.69
N VAL A 48 -6.21 3.85 3.90
CA VAL A 48 -6.93 3.32 5.06
C VAL A 48 -6.73 4.20 6.29
N PRO A 49 -7.66 4.24 7.25
CA PRO A 49 -7.50 5.06 8.46
C PRO A 49 -6.23 4.69 9.24
N LYS A 50 -5.60 5.66 9.92
CA LYS A 50 -4.50 5.39 10.85
C LYS A 50 -4.87 4.29 11.87
N GLY A 51 -3.91 3.41 12.18
CA GLY A 51 -4.13 2.19 12.96
C GLY A 51 -4.43 0.95 12.11
N SER A 52 -4.64 1.14 10.80
CA SER A 52 -4.63 0.09 9.78
C SER A 52 -3.20 -0.29 9.37
N SER A 53 -3.04 -1.22 8.43
CA SER A 53 -1.73 -1.67 7.92
C SER A 53 -1.68 -1.73 6.40
N CYS A 54 -0.47 -1.68 5.86
CA CYS A 54 -0.18 -2.16 4.53
C CYS A 54 0.12 -3.65 4.60
N MET A 55 -0.33 -4.41 3.61
CA MET A 55 -0.11 -5.85 3.53
C MET A 55 0.58 -6.22 2.22
N THR A 56 1.43 -7.23 2.29
CA THR A 56 1.92 -8.01 1.15
C THR A 56 1.66 -9.49 1.44
N LEU A 57 0.92 -10.14 0.56
CA LEU A 57 0.80 -11.60 0.52
C LEU A 57 1.84 -12.13 -0.45
N ILE A 58 2.56 -13.16 -0.05
CA ILE A 58 3.50 -13.91 -0.89
C ILE A 58 2.88 -15.29 -1.11
N ILE A 59 2.59 -15.61 -2.37
CA ILE A 59 2.01 -16.87 -2.79
C ILE A 59 3.10 -17.65 -3.51
N LYS A 60 3.48 -18.80 -2.96
CA LYS A 60 4.56 -19.63 -3.53
C LYS A 60 4.20 -21.10 -3.58
N ASN A 61 4.79 -21.85 -4.50
CA ASN A 61 4.70 -23.31 -4.56
C ASN A 61 6.10 -23.96 -4.50
N ASN A 62 6.14 -25.30 -4.49
CA ASN A 62 7.40 -26.05 -4.44
C ASN A 62 8.14 -26.10 -5.78
N SER A 63 7.55 -25.65 -6.88
CA SER A 63 8.19 -25.60 -8.20
C SER A 63 8.94 -24.29 -8.44
N GLY A 64 9.01 -23.40 -7.45
CA GLY A 64 9.67 -22.10 -7.54
C GLY A 64 8.79 -20.98 -8.12
N PHE A 65 7.50 -21.22 -8.35
CA PHE A 65 6.57 -20.13 -8.65
C PHE A 65 6.40 -19.25 -7.42
N GLU A 66 6.54 -17.94 -7.59
CA GLU A 66 6.29 -16.93 -6.57
C GLU A 66 5.59 -15.72 -7.19
N THR A 67 4.48 -15.30 -6.58
CA THR A 67 3.81 -14.04 -6.89
C THR A 67 3.43 -13.32 -5.61
N MET A 68 3.26 -12.01 -5.71
CA MET A 68 2.92 -11.15 -4.61
C MET A 68 1.62 -10.38 -4.88
N VAL A 69 0.86 -10.17 -3.81
CA VAL A 69 -0.30 -9.28 -3.79
C VAL A 69 -0.01 -8.22 -2.73
N SER A 70 -0.09 -6.94 -3.08
CA SER A 70 0.04 -5.84 -2.13
C SER A 70 -1.25 -5.06 -2.05
N ASP A 71 -1.68 -4.72 -0.83
CA ASP A 71 -2.93 -4.02 -0.59
C ASP A 71 -2.91 -3.34 0.80
N CYS A 72 -4.01 -2.69 1.14
CA CYS A 72 -4.29 -2.19 2.49
C CYS A 72 -5.03 -3.26 3.31
N ARG A 73 -4.87 -3.18 4.63
CA ARG A 73 -5.68 -3.93 5.58
C ARG A 73 -6.20 -3.04 6.68
N SER A 74 -7.52 -3.06 6.86
CA SER A 74 -8.16 -2.27 7.91
C SER A 74 -7.80 -2.82 9.28
N LYS A 75 -8.08 -2.02 10.32
CA LYS A 75 -7.86 -2.41 11.71
C LYS A 75 -8.63 -3.67 12.10
N GLU A 76 -9.83 -3.85 11.56
CA GLU A 76 -10.71 -5.00 11.82
C GLU A 76 -10.17 -6.29 11.17
N GLN A 77 -9.41 -6.16 10.09
CA GLN A 77 -8.81 -7.27 9.35
C GLN A 77 -7.35 -7.54 9.74
N MET A 78 -6.87 -6.94 10.83
CA MET A 78 -5.47 -7.05 11.24
C MET A 78 -5.03 -8.48 11.58
N SER A 79 -5.99 -9.36 11.87
CA SER A 79 -5.71 -10.79 12.05
C SER A 79 -5.02 -11.38 10.82
N ASP A 80 -5.33 -10.94 9.60
CA ASP A 80 -4.68 -11.39 8.36
C ASP A 80 -3.15 -11.23 8.37
N CYS A 81 -2.61 -10.31 9.17
CA CYS A 81 -1.20 -9.98 9.24
C CYS A 81 -0.32 -10.97 10.02
N SER A 82 -0.93 -11.90 10.75
CA SER A 82 -0.21 -12.81 11.67
C SER A 82 -0.22 -14.26 11.23
N TYR A 83 -0.85 -14.58 10.09
CA TYR A 83 -1.07 -15.96 9.66
C TYR A 83 -0.35 -16.28 8.35
N THR A 84 0.53 -17.28 8.40
CA THR A 84 0.79 -18.13 7.23
C THR A 84 -0.38 -19.10 7.11
N ARG A 85 -0.95 -19.24 5.91
CA ARG A 85 -2.05 -20.19 5.65
C ARG A 85 -1.70 -21.08 4.47
N ALA A 86 -2.15 -22.32 4.52
CA ALA A 86 -2.21 -23.15 3.33
C ALA A 86 -3.13 -22.46 2.31
N SER A 87 -2.71 -22.42 1.04
CA SER A 87 -3.57 -21.89 -0.01
C SER A 87 -4.78 -22.82 -0.20
N PRO A 88 -5.96 -22.29 -0.56
CA PRO A 88 -7.06 -23.13 -1.03
C PRO A 88 -6.71 -23.87 -2.34
N VAL A 89 -5.66 -23.43 -3.05
CA VAL A 89 -5.12 -24.12 -4.22
C VAL A 89 -4.02 -25.09 -3.77
N PHE A 90 -4.21 -26.37 -4.07
CA PHE A 90 -3.28 -27.43 -3.67
C PHE A 90 -1.84 -27.17 -4.17
N GLY A 91 -0.86 -27.39 -3.29
CA GLY A 91 0.57 -27.18 -3.60
C GLY A 91 1.07 -25.75 -3.43
N PHE A 92 0.20 -24.80 -3.04
CA PHE A 92 0.58 -23.41 -2.78
C PHE A 92 0.51 -23.03 -1.30
N TRP A 93 1.34 -22.09 -0.90
CA TRP A 93 1.43 -21.52 0.44
C TRP A 93 1.27 -20.00 0.38
N ILE A 94 0.56 -19.43 1.36
CA ILE A 94 0.33 -17.99 1.48
C ILE A 94 1.00 -17.48 2.75
N PHE A 95 1.91 -16.52 2.59
CA PHE A 95 2.58 -15.82 3.69
C PHE A 95 2.13 -14.37 3.71
N SER A 96 1.69 -13.88 4.86
CA SER A 96 1.35 -12.47 5.06
C SER A 96 2.53 -11.72 5.66
N ARG A 97 2.73 -10.48 5.19
CA ARG A 97 3.61 -9.50 5.81
C ARG A 97 2.86 -8.18 5.90
N CYS A 98 2.85 -7.58 7.09
CA CYS A 98 2.24 -6.28 7.28
C CYS A 98 3.21 -5.26 7.85
N CYS A 99 2.96 -3.99 7.55
CA CYS A 99 3.73 -2.87 8.02
C CYS A 99 2.84 -1.61 8.14
N PHE A 100 3.28 -0.63 8.94
CA PHE A 100 2.39 0.44 9.44
C PHE A 100 2.81 1.85 9.03
N GLN A 101 3.68 1.97 8.03
CA GLN A 101 4.19 3.25 7.53
C GLN A 101 3.79 3.48 6.07
N ASN A 102 3.69 4.74 5.66
CA ASN A 102 3.30 5.08 4.29
C ASN A 102 4.21 4.39 3.26
N PHE A 103 3.58 3.66 2.35
CA PHE A 103 4.21 2.91 1.26
C PHE A 103 5.28 1.91 1.72
N CYS A 104 5.22 1.41 2.95
CA CYS A 104 6.20 0.43 3.46
C CYS A 104 6.19 -0.89 2.67
N ASN A 105 5.06 -1.23 2.04
CA ASN A 105 4.90 -2.38 1.16
C ASN A 105 5.23 -2.06 -0.33
N ASN A 106 5.87 -0.94 -0.63
CA ASN A 106 6.34 -0.65 -1.99
C ASN A 106 7.50 -1.60 -2.37
N PRO A 107 7.53 -2.19 -3.58
CA PRO A 107 8.60 -3.10 -4.02
C PRO A 107 10.01 -2.57 -3.77
N GLN A 108 10.26 -1.29 -4.04
CA GLN A 108 11.59 -0.67 -3.85
C GLN A 108 12.02 -0.64 -2.38
N LYS A 109 11.06 -0.54 -1.46
CA LYS A 109 11.33 -0.54 -0.01
C LYS A 109 11.39 -1.96 0.57
N ARG A 110 10.79 -2.95 -0.09
CA ARG A 110 10.81 -4.36 0.34
C ARG A 110 12.19 -5.01 0.18
N ILE A 111 12.96 -4.61 -0.83
CA ILE A 111 14.32 -5.13 -1.11
C ILE A 111 15.27 -4.90 0.09
N LEU A 112 15.04 -3.84 0.88
CA LEU A 112 15.87 -3.51 2.05
C LEU A 112 15.65 -4.42 3.28
N TYR A 113 14.63 -5.28 3.25
CA TYR A 113 14.25 -6.12 4.40
C TYR A 113 14.18 -7.61 4.08
N VAL A 114 14.83 -8.04 2.99
CA VAL A 114 15.10 -9.46 2.70
C VAL A 114 16.49 -9.76 3.26
N PRO A 115 16.63 -10.61 4.30
CA PRO A 115 17.93 -11.10 4.74
C PRO A 115 18.61 -11.95 3.65
#